data_AF-A0A848WZP8-F1
#
_entry.id   AF-A0A848WZP8-F1
#
_cell.length_a   1.000
_cell.length_b   1.000
_cell.length_c   1.000
_cell.angle_alpha   90.00
_cell.angle_beta   90.00
_cell.angle_gamma   90.00
#
_symmetry.space_group_name_H-M   'P 1'
#
loop_
_entity.id
_entity.type
_entity.pdbx_description
1 polymer ?
#
loop_
_entity_poly.entity_id
_entity_poly.type
_entity_poly.pdbx_seq_one_letter_code
_entity_poly.pdbx_strand_id
1 'polypeptide(L)' 'MSLKKFHLLFIVLAILTCLGFGAWALLVEGLPDNFRVMGWISAGLGVLLVGYGIYFVRKAKTVIT' A
#
# COMPACT_ATOMS: atom_id res chain seq x y z
N MET A 1 0.17 14.88 17.83
CA MET A 1 -0.40 14.51 16.52
C MET A 1 -1.69 13.74 16.75
N SER A 2 -2.77 14.04 16.01
CA SER A 2 -3.98 13.21 16.06
C SER A 2 -3.63 11.79 15.59
N LEU A 3 -4.00 10.78 16.37
CA LEU A 3 -3.74 9.35 16.11
C LEU A 3 -4.19 8.95 14.68
N LYS A 4 -5.24 9.61 14.18
CA LYS A 4 -5.77 9.45 12.82
C LYS A 4 -4.79 9.91 11.73
N LYS A 5 -4.12 11.07 11.93
CA LYS A 5 -3.16 11.63 10.96
C LYS A 5 -1.91 10.76 10.86
N PHE A 6 -1.42 10.26 12.00
CA PHE A 6 -0.29 9.33 12.04
C PHE A 6 -0.63 8.02 11.32
N HIS A 7 -1.80 7.43 11.59
CA HIS A 7 -2.23 6.20 10.95
C HIS A 7 -2.39 6.34 9.43
N LEU A 8 -2.95 7.48 8.96
CA LEU A 8 -3.05 7.78 7.54
C LEU A 8 -1.66 7.85 6.87
N LEU A 9 -0.70 8.50 7.52
CA LEU A 9 0.67 8.62 7.01
C LEU A 9 1.34 7.24 6.89
N PHE A 10 1.11 6.37 7.88
CA PHE A 10 1.58 4.99 7.84
C PHE A 10 0.96 4.19 6.68
N ILE A 11 -0.35 4.31 6.44
CA ILE A 11 -1.01 3.65 5.29
C ILE A 11 -0.39 4.13 3.97
N VAL A 12 -0.18 5.43 3.81
CA VAL A 12 0.42 6.00 2.59
C VAL A 12 1.84 5.47 2.38
N LEU A 13 2.67 5.43 3.42
CA LEU A 13 4.01 4.86 3.34
C LEU A 13 3.98 3.36 2.99
N ALA A 14 3.06 2.60 3.59
CA ALA A 14 2.90 1.18 3.30
C ALA A 14 2.48 0.93 1.84
N ILE A 15 1.57 1.75 1.30
CA ILE A 15 1.16 1.71 -0.12
C ILE A 15 2.36 1.96 -1.02
N LEU A 16 3.11 3.03 -0.79
CA LEU A 16 4.28 3.39 -1.61
C LEU A 16 5.34 2.29 -1.57
N THR A 17 5.59 1.71 -0.40
CA THR A 17 6.56 0.61 -0.27
C THR A 17 6.09 -0.66 -0.96
N CYS A 18 4.82 -1.07 -0.81
CA CYS A 18 4.30 -2.27 -1.46
C CYS A 18 4.23 -2.12 -2.99
N LEU A 19 3.75 -0.97 -3.49
CA LEU A 19 3.69 -0.73 -4.93
C LEU A 19 5.07 -0.53 -5.52
N GLY A 20 5.97 0.17 -4.83
CA GLY A 20 7.36 0.37 -5.25
C GLY A 20 8.13 -0.96 -5.30
N PHE A 21 7.99 -1.79 -4.27
CA PHE A 21 8.59 -3.13 -4.25
C PHE A 21 7.98 -4.05 -5.32
N GLY A 22 6.66 -4.05 -5.45
CA GLY A 22 5.96 -4.79 -6.50
C GLY A 22 6.40 -4.38 -7.91
N ALA A 23 6.51 -3.07 -8.18
CA ALA A 23 7.00 -2.56 -9.44
C ALA A 23 8.47 -2.96 -9.68
N TRP A 24 9.34 -2.82 -8.68
CA TRP A 24 10.74 -3.22 -8.78
C TRP A 24 10.89 -4.72 -9.09
N ALA A 25 10.17 -5.57 -8.36
CA ALA A 25 10.22 -7.02 -8.52
C ALA A 25 9.65 -7.52 -9.85
N LEU A 26 8.76 -6.76 -10.50
CA LEU A 26 8.15 -7.11 -11.78
C LEU A 26 8.88 -6.51 -13.00
N LEU A 27 9.48 -5.34 -12.85
CA LEU A 27 10.11 -4.59 -13.96
C LEU A 27 11.61 -4.87 -14.13
N VAL A 28 12.30 -5.32 -13.08
CA VAL A 28 13.74 -5.61 -13.17
C VAL A 28 13.93 -7.02 -13.76
N GLU A 29 14.75 -7.10 -14.80
CA GLU A 29 15.11 -8.34 -15.47
C GLU A 29 16.27 -9.05 -14.74
N GLY A 30 16.34 -10.38 -14.84
CA GLY A 30 17.39 -11.18 -14.20
C GLY A 30 17.16 -11.53 -12.73
N LEU A 31 16.01 -11.17 -12.15
CA LEU A 31 15.60 -11.70 -10.85
C LEU A 31 15.10 -13.15 -10.95
N PRO A 32 15.38 -13.99 -9.94
CA PRO A 32 14.82 -15.32 -9.88
C PRO A 32 13.29 -15.29 -9.70
N ASP A 33 12.61 -16.32 -10.20
CA ASP A 33 11.13 -16.34 -10.34
C ASP A 33 10.37 -16.20 -9.01
N ASN A 34 11.00 -16.57 -7.90
CA ASN A 34 10.46 -16.34 -6.56
C ASN A 34 10.19 -14.86 -6.28
N PHE A 35 11.02 -13.94 -6.78
CA PHE A 35 10.81 -12.51 -6.62
C PHE A 35 9.61 -12.00 -7.42
N ARG A 36 9.31 -12.57 -8.59
CA ARG A 36 8.11 -12.21 -9.37
C ARG A 36 6.83 -12.57 -8.63
N VAL A 37 6.79 -13.74 -8.01
CA VAL A 37 5.64 -14.16 -7.18
C VAL A 37 5.48 -13.23 -5.98
N MET A 38 6.57 -12.90 -5.28
CA MET A 38 6.55 -11.93 -4.18
C MET A 38 6.16 -10.53 -4.65
N GLY A 39 6.57 -10.12 -5.85
CA GLY A 39 6.22 -8.86 -6.49
C GLY A 39 4.73 -8.75 -6.76
N TRP A 40 4.11 -9.79 -7.32
CA TRP A 40 2.66 -9.86 -7.52
C TRP A 40 1.88 -9.81 -6.21
N ILE A 41 2.32 -10.55 -5.20
CA ILE A 41 1.69 -10.54 -3.86
C ILE A 41 1.81 -9.14 -3.24
N SER A 42 2.99 -8.52 -3.30
CA SER A 42 3.23 -7.19 -2.76
C SER A 42 2.43 -6.11 -3.49
N ALA A 43 2.37 -6.16 -4.82
CA ALA A 43 1.53 -5.27 -5.62
C ALA A 43 0.05 -5.43 -5.26
N GLY A 44 -0.44 -6.66 -5.12
CA GLY A 44 -1.82 -6.95 -4.70
C GLY A 44 -2.13 -6.41 -3.30
N LEU A 45 -1.23 -6.60 -2.34
CA LEU A 45 -1.34 -6.01 -1.00
C LEU A 45 -1.32 -4.47 -1.04
N GLY A 46 -0.52 -3.88 -1.91
CA GLY A 46 -0.50 -2.43 -2.15
C GLY A 46 -1.86 -1.91 -2.62
N VAL A 47 -2.51 -2.60 -3.57
CA VAL A 47 -3.87 -2.24 -4.03
C VAL A 47 -4.91 -2.37 -2.92
N LEU A 48 -4.84 -3.44 -2.12
CA LEU A 48 -5.72 -3.61 -0.94
C LEU A 48 -5.53 -2.47 0.07
N LEU A 49 -4.29 -2.06 0.32
CA LEU A 49 -3.96 -0.94 1.20
C LEU A 49 -4.50 0.40 0.65
N VAL A 50 -4.49 0.61 -0.66
CA VAL A 50 -5.15 1.78 -1.29
C VAL A 50 -6.64 1.77 -0.99
N GLY A 51 -7.31 0.63 -1.17
CA GLY A 51 -8.73 0.47 -0.84
C GLY A 51 -9.02 0.75 0.63
N TYR A 52 -8.19 0.21 1.53
CA TYR A 52 -8.29 0.47 2.97
C TYR A 52 -8.05 1.94 3.32
N GLY A 53 -7.06 2.59 2.72
CA GLY A 53 -6.80 4.02 2.91
C GLY A 53 -7.97 4.89 2.50
N ILE A 54 -8.61 4.60 1.36
CA ILE A 54 -9.82 5.30 0.90
C ILE A 54 -10.97 5.08 1.91
N TYR A 55 -11.19 3.84 2.35
CA TYR A 55 -12.21 3.53 3.35
C TYR A 55 -11.96 4.30 4.66
N PHE A 56 -10.73 4.31 5.15
CA PHE A 56 -10.34 5.02 6.37
C PHE A 56 -10.59 6.52 6.27
N VAL A 57 -10.23 7.15 5.14
CA VAL A 57 -10.50 8.57 4.88
C VAL A 57 -12.00 8.85 4.84
N ARG A 58 -12.78 8.01 4.13
CA ARG A 58 -14.25 8.16 4.07
C ARG A 58 -14.87 8.06 5.46
N LYS A 59 -14.52 7.02 6.23
CA LYS A 59 -15.00 6.83 7.60
C LYS A 59 -14.58 7.96 8.53
N ALA A 60 -13.35 8.43 8.42
CA ALA A 60 -12.85 9.55 9.21
C ALA A 60 -13.60 10.86 8.93
N LYS A 61 -14.02 11.10 7.68
CA LYS A 61 -14.88 12.24 7.30
C LYS A 61 -16.30 12.11 7.86
N THR A 62 -16.90 10.91 7.82
CA THR A 62 -18.26 10.66 8.34
C THR A 62 -18.40 10.89 9.85
N VAL A 63 -17.31 10.77 10.63
CA VAL A 63 -17.35 10.97 12.10
C VAL A 63 -17.19 12.45 12.50
N ILE A 64 -17.02 13.37 11.54
CA ILE A 64 -16.78 14.81 11.79
C ILE A 64 -17.98 15.67 11.35
N THR A 65 -19.03 15.09 10.77
CA THR A 65 -20.31 15.78 10.50
C THR A 65 -21.33 15.36 11.54
#